data_AF-A0A529L2F7-F1
#
_entry.id   AF-A0A529L2F7-F1
#
_cell.length_a   1.000
_cell.length_b   1.000
_cell.length_c   1.000
_cell.angle_alpha   90.00
_cell.angle_beta   90.00
_cell.angle_gamma   90.00
#
_symmetry.space_group_name_H-M   'P 1'
#
loop_
_entity.id
_entity.type
_entity.pdbx_description
1 polymer ?
#
loop_
_entity_poly.entity_id
_entity_poly.type
_entity_poly.pdbx_seq_one_letter_code
_entity_poly.pdbx_strand_id
1 'polypeptide(L)' 'FCTHEKAHLADGLVMDDIIECPKHNGRFNYKTGQAKGAPVCVNLRTYPVKIEADKVMINID' A
#
# COMPACT_ATOMS: atom_id res chain seq x y z
N PHE A 1 2.12 7.18 0.69
CA PHE A 1 2.57 7.56 -0.67
C PHE A 1 3.27 6.38 -1.31
N CYS A 2 3.28 6.31 -2.64
CA CYS A 2 4.17 5.40 -3.36
C CYS A 2 5.63 5.70 -2.96
N THR A 3 6.45 4.65 -2.83
CA THR A 3 7.86 4.78 -2.44
C THR A 3 8.77 5.15 -3.61
N HIS A 4 8.31 5.03 -4.86
CA HIS A 4 9.06 5.45 -6.04
C HIS A 4 9.04 6.98 -6.20
N GLU A 5 7.85 7.59 -6.15
CA GLU A 5 7.64 9.02 -6.34
C GLU A 5 6.35 9.49 -5.63
N LYS A 6 6.13 10.81 -5.59
CA LYS A 6 4.96 11.43 -4.99
C LYS A 6 3.67 11.10 -5.76
N ALA A 7 3.05 9.99 -5.40
CA ALA A 7 1.71 9.57 -5.84
C ALA A 7 0.93 8.96 -4.65
N HIS A 8 -0.37 9.26 -4.57
CA HIS A 8 -1.26 8.62 -3.61
C HIS A 8 -1.65 7.23 -4.13
N LEU A 9 -1.35 6.18 -3.35
CA LEU A 9 -1.77 4.83 -3.70
C LEU A 9 -3.29 4.63 -3.57
N ALA A 10 -3.98 5.53 -2.86
CA ALA A 10 -5.43 5.50 -2.73
C ALA A 10 -6.15 5.75 -4.07
N ASP A 11 -5.49 6.39 -5.04
CA ASP A 11 -6.01 6.59 -6.39
C ASP A 11 -5.65 5.43 -7.33
N GLY A 12 -5.01 4.38 -6.80
CA GLY A 12 -4.55 3.20 -7.52
C GLY A 12 -5.59 2.10 -7.66
N LEU A 13 -5.16 0.95 -8.17
CA LEU A 13 -6.00 -0.23 -8.38
C LEU A 13 -5.65 -1.33 -7.38
N VAL A 14 -6.65 -1.85 -6.66
CA VAL A 14 -6.50 -3.02 -5.79
C VAL A 14 -6.97 -4.26 -6.54
N MET A 15 -6.09 -5.27 -6.64
CA MET A 15 -6.38 -6.59 -7.20
C MET A 15 -5.72 -7.65 -6.33
N ASP A 16 -6.50 -8.61 -5.85
CA ASP A 16 -6.06 -9.61 -4.88
C ASP A 16 -5.36 -8.94 -3.68
N ASP A 17 -4.11 -9.31 -3.41
CA ASP A 17 -3.29 -8.76 -2.33
C ASP A 17 -2.37 -7.61 -2.79
N ILE A 18 -2.58 -7.09 -4.00
CA ILE A 18 -1.73 -6.09 -4.64
C ILE A 18 -2.45 -4.74 -4.76
N ILE A 19 -1.75 -3.67 -4.40
CA ILE A 19 -2.08 -2.30 -4.80
C ILE A 19 -1.13 -1.86 -5.91
N GLU A 20 -1.69 -1.41 -7.03
CA GLU A 20 -0.96 -0.84 -8.16
C GLU A 20 -0.99 0.69 -8.12
N CYS A 21 0.19 1.31 -8.17
CA CYS A 21 0.37 2.76 -8.18
C CYS A 21 -0.21 3.37 -9.47
N PRO A 22 -1.05 4.41 -9.38
CA PRO A 22 -1.75 4.97 -10.54
C PRO A 22 -0.86 5.71 -11.55
N LYS A 23 0.41 5.96 -11.22
CA LYS A 23 1.31 6.76 -12.06
C LYS A 23 2.12 5.93 -13.05
N HIS A 24 2.81 4.91 -12.54
CA HIS A 24 3.77 4.09 -13.33
C HIS A 24 3.59 2.59 -13.07
N ASN A 25 2.43 2.18 -12.54
CA ASN A 25 2.04 0.78 -12.34
C ASN A 25 2.97 -0.03 -11.43
N GLY A 26 3.71 0.65 -10.54
CA GLY A 26 4.48 0.01 -9.49
C GLY A 26 3.55 -0.73 -8.53
N ARG A 27 3.88 -1.98 -8.19
CA ARG A 27 3.00 -2.86 -7.43
C ARG A 27 3.57 -3.17 -6.05
N PHE A 28 2.70 -3.17 -5.05
CA PHE A 28 3.03 -3.56 -3.68
C PHE A 28 2.05 -4.60 -3.18
N ASN A 29 2.52 -5.54 -2.36
CA ASN A 29 1.60 -6.32 -1.54
C ASN A 29 1.15 -5.46 -0.35
N TYR A 30 -0.14 -5.13 -0.24
CA TYR A 30 -0.61 -4.20 0.81
C TYR A 30 -0.70 -4.86 2.20
N LYS A 31 -0.69 -6.19 2.29
CA LYS A 31 -0.68 -6.92 3.57
C LYS A 31 0.70 -6.90 4.22
N THR A 32 1.76 -7.02 3.42
CA THR A 32 3.15 -7.11 3.91
C THR A 32 3.98 -5.85 3.65
N GLY A 33 3.52 -4.97 2.76
CA GLY A 33 4.24 -3.79 2.28
C GLY A 33 5.27 -4.09 1.19
N GLN A 34 5.51 -5.37 0.84
CA GLN A 34 6.59 -5.74 -0.06
C GLN A 34 6.40 -5.14 -1.47
N ALA A 35 7.46 -4.56 -2.05
CA ALA A 35 7.51 -4.19 -3.46
C ALA A 35 7.47 -5.45 -4.35
N LYS A 36 6.58 -5.47 -5.35
CA LYS A 36 6.27 -6.65 -6.18
C LYS A 36 6.34 -6.39 -7.68
N GLY A 37 6.46 -5.14 -8.13
CA GLY A 37 6.59 -4.84 -9.55
C GLY A 37 7.22 -3.48 -9.79
N ALA A 38 8.19 -3.44 -10.71
CA ALA A 38 8.88 -2.23 -11.13
C ALA A 38 7.87 -1.11 -11.49
N PRO A 39 8.22 0.17 -11.24
CA PRO A 39 9.55 0.67 -10.89
C PRO A 39 9.83 0.74 -9.37
N VAL A 40 8.94 0.20 -8.51
CA VAL A 40 9.10 0.34 -7.05
C VAL A 40 10.19 -0.61 -6.53
N CYS A 41 11.15 -0.04 -5.78
CA CYS A 41 12.28 -0.79 -5.22
C CYS A 41 12.29 -0.82 -3.68
N VAL A 42 11.46 0.00 -3.04
CA VAL A 42 11.41 0.18 -1.58
C VAL A 42 10.04 -0.27 -1.08
N ASN A 43 10.01 -1.11 -0.04
CA ASN A 43 8.76 -1.59 0.57
C ASN A 43 7.96 -0.44 1.20
N LEU A 44 6.64 -0.58 1.27
CA LEU A 44 5.77 0.31 2.03
C LEU A 44 5.94 0.07 3.53
N ARG A 45 5.82 1.15 4.31
CA ARG A 45 5.46 1.03 5.72
C ARG A 45 4.03 0.51 5.81
N THR A 46 3.83 -0.55 6.57
CA THR A 46 2.51 -1.05 6.95
C THR A 46 2.19 -0.63 8.38
N TYR A 47 0.91 -0.66 8.71
CA TYR A 47 0.41 -0.29 10.02
C TYR A 47 -0.53 -1.42 10.50
N PRO A 48 -0.38 -1.91 11.73
CA PRO A 48 -1.33 -2.87 12.29
C PRO A 48 -2.75 -2.32 12.27
N VAL A 49 -3.70 -3.11 11.78
CA VAL A 49 -5.12 -2.77 11.70
C VAL A 49 -5.92 -3.73 12.57
N LYS A 50 -6.90 -3.19 13.30
CA LYS A 50 -7.91 -3.99 14.01
C LYS A 50 -9.31 -3.45 13.75
N ILE A 51 -10.31 -4.31 13.91
CA ILE A 51 -11.72 -3.92 13.94
C ILE A 51 -12.17 -3.95 15.41
N GLU A 52 -12.72 -2.84 15.90
CA GLU A 52 -13.25 -2.72 17.26
C GLU A 52 -14.51 -1.87 17.23
N ALA A 53 -15.61 -2.39 17.80
CA ALA A 53 -16.90 -1.70 17.85
C ALA A 53 -17.35 -1.14 16.47
N ASP A 54 -17.26 -1.97 15.43
CA ASP A 54 -17.61 -1.63 14.04
C ASP A 54 -16.78 -0.46 13.45
N LYS A 55 -15.60 -0.20 14.00
CA LYS A 55 -14.64 0.80 13.51
C LYS A 55 -13.32 0.15 13.12
N VAL A 56 -12.73 0.63 12.03
CA VAL A 56 -11.38 0.28 11.61
C VAL A 56 -10.39 1.18 12.34
N MET A 57 -9.49 0.59 13.11
CA MET A 57 -8.46 1.29 13.89
C MET A 57 -7.08 0.98 13.30
N ILE A 58 -6.21 2.00 13.23
CA ILE A 58 -4.84 1.89 12.71
C ILE A 58 -3.88 2.30 13.82
N ASN A 59 -2.85 1.49 14.09
CA ASN A 59 -1.75 1.90 14.96
C ASN A 59 -0.70 2.67 14.13
N ILE A 60 -0.42 3.93 14.50
CA ILE A 60 0.47 4.85 13.77
C ILE A 60 1.89 4.95 14.34
N ASP A 61 2.14 4.29 15.47
CA ASP A 61 3.44 4.31 16.15
C ASP A 61 4.53 3.58 15.33
#